data_AF-A0A535NYS2-F1
#
_entry.id   AF-A0A535NYS2-F1
#
_cell.length_a   1.000
_cell.length_b   1.000
_cell.length_c   1.000
_cell.angle_alpha   90.00
_cell.angle_beta   90.00
_cell.angle_gamma   90.00
#
_symmetry.space_group_name_H-M   'P 1'
#
loop_
_entity.id
_entity.type
_entity.pdbx_description
1 polymer ?
#
loop_
_entity_poly.entity_id
_entity_poly.type
_entity_poly.pdbx_seq_one_letter_code
_entity_poly.pdbx_strand_id
1 'polypeptide(L)' 'MAVLKILELVGTSKESWSDAAREAVNEAAKTVRGIETVEVVNSKAVVQNNRLTEYQVQV' A
#
# COMPACT_ATOMS: atom_id res chain seq x y z
N MET A 1 17.80 -18.81 -14.80
CA MET A 1 17.54 -17.36 -14.67
C MET A 1 16.41 -17.17 -13.69
N ALA A 2 16.51 -16.19 -12.79
CA ALA A 2 15.40 -15.80 -11.92
C ALA A 2 14.47 -14.84 -12.69
N VAL A 3 13.16 -14.94 -12.43
CA VAL A 3 12.14 -14.03 -12.97
C VAL A 3 11.48 -13.34 -11.77
N LEU A 4 11.44 -12.01 -11.80
CA LEU A 4 10.77 -11.21 -10.78
C LEU A 4 9.42 -10.73 -11.31
N LYS A 5 8.40 -10.81 -10.47
CA LYS A 5 7.08 -10.26 -10.74
C LYS A 5 6.91 -9.00 -9.91
N ILE A 6 6.72 -7.87 -10.57
CA ILE A 6 6.43 -6.58 -9.94
C ILE A 6 4.94 -6.29 -10.14
N LEU A 7 4.28 -5.82 -9.08
CA LEU A 7 2.88 -5.42 -9.07
C LEU A 7 2.80 -4.05 -8.42
N GLU A 8 2.04 -3.14 -9.01
CA GLU A 8 1.74 -1.83 -8.41
C GLU A 8 0.36 -1.88 -7.75
N LEU A 9 0.28 -1.39 -6.52
CA LEU A 9 -0.92 -1.38 -5.70
C LEU A 9 -1.07 -0.02 -4.99
N VAL A 10 -2.29 0.30 -4.58
CA VAL A 10 -2.55 1.42 -3.68
C VAL A 10 -3.27 0.90 -2.46
N GLY A 11 -2.58 0.95 -1.32
CA GLY A 11 -3.17 0.67 -0.02
C GLY A 11 -3.85 1.90 0.55
N THR A 12 -4.89 1.68 1.35
CA THR A 12 -5.62 2.74 2.05
C THR A 12 -5.79 2.41 3.52
N SER A 13 -5.66 3.40 4.40
CA SER A 13 -5.95 3.25 5.83
C SER A 13 -6.49 4.54 6.41
N LYS A 14 -7.28 4.45 7.48
CA LYS A 14 -7.72 5.61 8.28
C LYS A 14 -6.72 6.01 9.37
N GLU A 15 -5.72 5.18 9.63
CA GLU A 15 -4.81 5.34 10.76
C GLU A 15 -3.51 6.03 10.36
N SER A 16 -2.82 5.51 9.35
CA SER A 16 -1.52 6.05 8.90
C SER A 16 -1.11 5.55 7.52
N TRP A 17 -0.11 6.19 6.91
CA TRP A 17 0.54 5.68 5.69
C TRP A 17 1.21 4.31 5.90
N SER A 18 1.87 4.10 7.04
CA SER A 18 2.48 2.80 7.34
C SER A 18 1.46 1.68 7.44
N ASP A 19 0.28 1.99 7.96
CA ASP A 19 -0.83 1.03 8.03
C ASP A 19 -1.41 0.75 6.64
N ALA A 20 -1.60 1.79 5.82
CA ALA A 20 -2.01 1.63 4.43
C ALA A 20 -1.07 0.72 3.61
N ALA A 21 0.25 0.84 3.82
CA ALA A 21 1.23 -0.04 3.17
C ALA A 21 1.10 -1.51 3.65
N ARG A 22 0.85 -1.74 4.95
CA ARG A 22 0.59 -3.09 5.47
C ARG A 22 -0.68 -3.68 4.89
N GLU A 23 -1.75 -2.89 4.80
CA GLU A 23 -3.02 -3.33 4.24
C GLU A 23 -2.91 -3.70 2.75
N ALA A 24 -2.12 -2.95 1.98
CA ALA A 24 -1.82 -3.33 0.58
C ALA A 24 -1.17 -4.72 0.48
N VAL A 25 -0.18 -5.00 1.34
CA VAL A 25 0.50 -6.31 1.39
C VAL A 25 -0.46 -7.41 1.86
N ASN A 26 -1.25 -7.14 2.90
CA ASN A 26 -2.22 -8.09 3.45
C ASN A 26 -3.25 -8.49 2.38
N GLU A 27 -3.76 -7.53 1.61
CA GLU A 27 -4.71 -7.79 0.54
C GLU A 27 -4.06 -8.58 -0.61
N ALA A 28 -2.86 -8.17 -1.03
CA ALA A 28 -2.11 -8.86 -2.08
C ALA A 28 -1.79 -10.31 -1.69
N ALA A 29 -1.40 -10.56 -0.44
CA ALA A 29 -1.03 -11.87 0.09
C ALA A 29 -2.15 -12.92 0.02
N LYS A 30 -3.42 -12.49 -0.10
CA LYS A 30 -4.56 -13.40 -0.30
C LYS A 30 -4.47 -14.16 -1.62
N THR A 31 -3.82 -13.60 -2.64
CA THR A 31 -3.76 -14.17 -3.99
C THR A 31 -2.34 -14.32 -4.54
N VAL A 32 -1.41 -13.49 -4.08
CA VAL A 32 0.00 -13.48 -4.50
C VAL A 32 0.84 -14.14 -3.42
N ARG A 33 1.60 -15.17 -3.79
CA ARG A 33 2.50 -15.90 -2.89
C ARG A 33 3.94 -15.46 -3.11
N GLY A 34 4.77 -15.55 -2.07
CA GLY A 34 6.19 -15.22 -2.16
C GLY A 34 6.46 -13.73 -2.34
N ILE A 35 5.67 -12.88 -1.69
CA ILE A 35 5.97 -11.44 -1.60
C ILE A 35 7.20 -11.29 -0.70
N GLU A 36 8.31 -10.82 -1.28
CA GLU A 36 9.58 -10.67 -0.56
C GLU A 36 9.88 -9.22 -0.19
N THR A 37 9.46 -8.27 -1.02
CA THR A 37 9.75 -6.85 -0.87
C THR A 37 8.56 -5.99 -1.26
N VAL A 38 8.49 -4.80 -0.68
CA VAL A 38 7.57 -3.72 -1.04
C VAL A 38 8.36 -2.41 -1.05
N GLU A 39 8.11 -1.58 -2.05
CA GLU A 39 8.72 -0.26 -2.19
C GLU A 39 7.62 0.79 -2.15
N VAL A 40 7.76 1.80 -1.27
CA VAL A 40 6.80 2.90 -1.23
C VAL A 40 7.18 3.93 -2.27
N VAL A 41 6.36 4.05 -3.32
CA VAL A 41 6.58 5.00 -4.42
C VAL A 41 6.02 6.38 -4.09
N ASN A 42 4.84 6.42 -3.47
CA ASN A 42 4.16 7.68 -3.16
C ASN A 42 3.25 7.54 -1.94
N SER A 43 3.15 8.60 -1.15
CA SER A 43 2.24 8.71 0.00
C SER A 43 1.40 9.97 -0.13
N LYS A 44 0.07 9.81 -0.10
CA LYS A 44 -0.89 10.91 -0.16
C LYS A 44 -2.01 10.71 0.84
N ALA A 45 -2.85 11.71 1.04
CA ALA A 45 -3.99 11.61 1.94
C ALA A 45 -5.19 12.40 1.41
N VAL A 46 -6.38 11.92 1.73
CA VAL A 46 -7.64 12.62 1.48
C VAL A 46 -7.87 13.60 2.63
N VAL A 47 -8.17 14.85 2.28
CA VAL A 47 -8.48 15.92 3.24
C VAL A 47 -9.95 16.29 3.12
N GLN A 48 -10.68 16.23 4.23
CA GLN A 48 -12.06 16.73 4.32
C GLN A 48 -12.20 17.59 5.57
N ASN A 49 -12.86 18.75 5.44
CA ASN A 49 -13.06 19.69 6.54
C ASN A 49 -11.75 20.03 7.29
N ASN A 50 -10.67 20.21 6.54
CA ASN A 50 -9.33 20.49 7.05
C ASN A 50 -8.75 19.39 7.98
N ARG A 51 -9.22 18.14 7.82
CA ARG A 51 -8.73 16.96 8.54
C ARG A 51 -8.38 15.85 7.55
N LEU A 52 -7.34 15.08 7.86
CA LEU A 52 -7.01 13.87 7.12
C LEU A 52 -8.07 12.81 7.42
N THR A 53 -8.71 12.27 6.38
CA THR A 53 -9.75 11.24 6.52
C THR A 53 -9.30 9.87 6.05
N GLU A 54 -8.31 9.82 5.16
CA GLU A 54 -7.79 8.58 4.61
C GLU A 54 -6.35 8.78 4.13
N TYR A 55 -5.48 7.86 4.48
CA TYR A 55 -4.10 7.77 4.03
C TYR A 55 -4.03 6.76 2.89
N GLN A 56 -3.34 7.13 1.82
CA GLN A 56 -3.17 6.29 0.63
C GLN A 56 -1.68 6.16 0.33
N VAL A 57 -1.22 4.93 0.10
CA VAL A 57 0.19 4.65 -0.23
C VAL A 57 0.23 3.80 -1.49
N GLN A 58 0.97 4.28 -2.48
CA GLN A 58 1.32 3.52 -3.67
C GLN A 58 2.55 2.66 -3.34
N VAL A 59 2.40 1.35 -3.52
CA VAL A 59 3.41 0.31 -3.28
C VAL A 59 3.59 -0.61 -4.47
#